data_AF-I8RE13-F1
#
_entry.id   AF-I8RE13-F1
#
_cell.length_a   1.000
_cell.length_b   1.000
_cell.length_c   1.000
_cell.angle_alpha   90.00
_cell.angle_beta   90.00
_cell.angle_gamma   90.00
#
_symmetry.space_group_name_H-M   'P 1'
#
loop_
_entity.id
_entity.type
_entity.pdbx_description
1 polymer ?
#
loop_
_entity_poly.entity_id
_entity_poly.type
_entity_poly.pdbx_seq_one_letter_code
_entity_poly.pdbx_strand_id
1 'polypeptide(L)' 'MKYQFIVGGMTLVTGIVLIAMGTDFGNKINLTVGVIIGSIMLLLGTARLKNAIAYRREHGEE' A
#
# COMPACT_ATOMS: atom_id res chain seq x y z
N MET A 1 9.37 7.72 -13.85
CA MET A 1 9.29 8.45 -12.55
C MET A 1 7.85 8.62 -12.05
N LYS A 2 6.98 9.40 -12.73
CA LYS A 2 5.55 9.54 -12.35
C LYS A 2 4.81 8.21 -12.17
N TYR A 3 5.09 7.23 -13.01
CA TYR A 3 4.46 5.90 -12.94
C TYR A 3 4.75 5.12 -11.66
N GLN A 4 5.92 5.28 -11.02
CA GLN A 4 6.20 4.58 -9.75
C GLN A 4 5.40 5.15 -8.58
N PHE A 5 5.20 6.47 -8.55
CA PHE A 5 4.31 7.11 -7.58
C PHE A 5 2.85 6.71 -7.79
N ILE A 6 2.38 6.69 -9.04
CA ILE A 6 1.02 6.29 -9.39
C ILE A 6 0.77 4.81 -9.03
N VAL A 7 1.68 3.92 -9.42
CA VAL A 7 1.58 2.49 -9.11
C VAL A 7 1.69 2.25 -7.61
N GLY A 8 2.61 2.94 -6.92
CA GLY A 8 2.75 2.85 -5.45
C GLY A 8 1.48 3.31 -4.73
N GLY A 9 0.91 4.45 -5.14
CA GLY A 9 -0.36 4.97 -4.62
C GLY A 9 -1.54 4.04 -4.89
N MET A 10 -1.66 3.50 -6.10
CA MET A 10 -2.69 2.49 -6.42
C MET A 10 -2.54 1.22 -5.58
N THR A 11 -1.30 0.75 -5.37
CA THR A 11 -1.02 -0.45 -4.56
C THR A 11 -1.44 -0.22 -3.10
N LEU A 12 -1.20 0.98 -2.56
CA LEU A 12 -1.67 1.40 -1.24
C LEU A 12 -3.20 1.38 -1.14
N VAL A 13 -3.88 2.03 -2.09
CA VAL A 13 -5.35 2.11 -2.10
C VAL A 13 -5.97 0.71 -2.17
N THR A 14 -5.47 -0.15 -3.05
CA THR A 14 -5.93 -1.54 -3.15
C THR A 14 -5.72 -2.31 -1.84
N GLY A 15 -4.59 -2.12 -1.16
CA GLY A 15 -4.32 -2.74 0.14
C GLY A 15 -5.33 -2.30 1.22
N ILE A 16 -5.65 -1.02 1.28
CA ILE A 16 -6.65 -0.47 2.22
C ILE A 16 -8.05 -1.05 1.93
N VAL A 17 -8.45 -1.11 0.67
CA VAL A 17 -9.75 -1.66 0.27
C VAL A 17 -9.86 -3.14 0.62
N LEU A 18 -8.80 -3.93 0.38
CA LEU A 18 -8.77 -5.35 0.75
C LEU A 18 -8.89 -5.57 2.26
N ILE A 19 -8.22 -4.73 3.06
CA ILE A 19 -8.36 -4.77 4.53
C ILE A 19 -9.79 -4.40 4.92
N ALA A 20 -10.34 -3.32 4.36
CA ALA A 20 -11.70 -2.89 4.67
C ALA A 20 -12.75 -3.94 4.32
N MET A 21 -12.64 -4.59 3.16
CA MET A 21 -13.53 -5.69 2.75
C MET A 21 -13.33 -6.95 3.58
N GLY A 22 -12.10 -7.21 4.03
CA GLY A 22 -11.78 -8.34 4.89
C GLY A 22 -12.12 -8.14 6.37
N THR A 23 -12.33 -6.90 6.80
CA THR A 23 -12.55 -6.56 8.21
C THR A 23 -14.04 -6.54 8.51
N ASP A 24 -14.49 -7.40 9.42
CA ASP A 24 -15.90 -7.48 9.85
C ASP A 24 -16.25 -6.40 10.92
N PHE A 25 -15.56 -5.25 10.88
CA PHE A 25 -15.70 -4.06 11.75
C PHE A 25 -16.09 -4.31 13.23
N GLY A 26 -15.48 -5.31 13.86
CA GLY A 26 -15.69 -5.63 15.28
C GLY A 26 -16.82 -6.62 15.58
N ASN A 27 -17.51 -7.14 14.56
CA ASN A 27 -18.52 -8.18 14.71
C ASN A 27 -17.87 -9.55 14.97
N LYS A 28 -16.72 -9.81 14.32
CA LYS A 28 -15.83 -10.94 14.61
C LYS A 28 -14.36 -10.48 14.52
N ILE A 29 -13.55 -10.79 15.55
CA ILE A 29 -12.08 -10.68 15.48
C ILE A 29 -11.55 -11.87 14.66
N ASN A 30 -11.98 -11.96 13.40
CA ASN A 30 -11.52 -13.00 12.50
C ASN A 30 -10.59 -12.35 11.49
N LEU A 31 -9.31 -12.73 11.53
CA LEU A 31 -8.30 -12.25 10.60
C LEU A 31 -8.53 -12.94 9.26
N THR A 32 -9.31 -12.31 8.37
CA THR A 32 -9.58 -12.90 7.06
C THR A 32 -8.37 -12.77 6.14
N VAL A 33 -8.29 -13.67 5.15
CA VAL A 33 -7.24 -13.67 4.12
C VAL A 33 -7.13 -12.31 3.42
N GLY A 34 -8.25 -11.59 3.27
CA GLY A 34 -8.27 -10.22 2.72
C GLY A 34 -7.47 -9.22 3.55
N VAL A 35 -7.53 -9.29 4.88
CA VAL A 35 -6.74 -8.43 5.78
C VAL A 35 -5.24 -8.73 5.67
N ILE A 36 -4.87 -10.01 5.59
CA ILE A 36 -3.47 -10.43 5.44
C ILE A 36 -2.91 -9.93 4.10
N ILE A 37 -3.60 -10.23 2.99
CA ILE A 37 -3.16 -9.82 1.65
C ILE A 37 -3.15 -8.30 1.51
N GLY A 38 -4.16 -7.61 2.05
CA GLY A 38 -4.22 -6.15 2.02
C GLY A 38 -3.10 -5.50 2.83
N SER A 39 -2.69 -6.10 3.95
CA SER A 39 -1.53 -5.63 4.74
C SER A 39 -0.22 -5.79 3.98
N ILE A 40 -0.03 -6.91 3.26
CA ILE A 40 1.13 -7.12 2.39
C ILE A 40 1.17 -6.07 1.26
N MET A 41 0.02 -5.79 0.64
CA MET A 41 -0.12 -4.75 -0.39
C MET A 41 0.20 -3.35 0.14
N LEU A 42 -0.21 -3.02 1.37
CA LEU A 42 0.17 -1.78 2.04
C LEU A 42 1.69 -1.66 2.21
N LEU A 43 2.36 -2.72 2.68
CA LEU A 43 3.81 -2.74 2.84
C LEU A 43 4.55 -2.60 1.50
N LEU A 44 4.06 -3.27 0.46
CA LEU A 44 4.60 -3.13 -0.90
C LEU A 44 4.39 -1.73 -1.48
N GLY A 45 3.21 -1.14 -1.28
CA GLY A 45 2.90 0.21 -1.72
C GLY A 45 3.77 1.27 -1.06
N THR A 46 3.94 1.17 0.27
CA THR A 46 4.84 2.05 1.04
C THR A 46 6.30 1.88 0.65
N ALA A 47 6.78 0.66 0.43
CA ALA A 47 8.15 0.40 -0.03
C ALA A 47 8.40 1.02 -1.42
N ARG A 48 7.45 0.88 -2.35
CA ARG A 48 7.53 1.49 -3.70
C ARG A 48 7.58 3.01 -3.63
N LEU A 49 6.73 3.63 -2.79
CA LEU A 49 6.73 5.08 -2.59
C LEU A 49 8.01 5.56 -1.93
N LYS A 50 8.51 4.86 -0.90
CA LYS A 50 9.78 5.18 -0.25
C LYS A 50 10.96 5.12 -1.22
N ASN A 51 11.01 4.11 -2.08
CA ASN A 51 12.04 4.01 -3.11
C ASN A 51 11.94 5.12 -4.15
N ALA A 52 10.72 5.48 -4.56
CA ALA A 52 10.52 6.59 -5.50
C ALA A 52 10.93 7.96 -4.89
N ILE A 53 10.70 8.16 -3.59
CA ILE A 53 11.14 9.35 -2.84
C ILE A 53 12.66 9.36 -2.66
N ALA A 54 13.26 8.23 -2.26
CA ALA A 54 14.71 8.11 -2.11
C ALA A 54 15.43 8.39 -3.44
N TYR A 55 14.91 7.83 -4.54
CA TYR A 55 15.45 8.06 -5.87
C TYR A 55 15.34 9.53 -6.32
N ARG A 56 14.21 10.20 -6.04
CA ARG A 56 14.07 11.66 -6.28
C ARG A 56 15.09 12.48 -5.48
N ARG A 57 15.32 12.10 -4.22
CA ARG A 57 16.27 12.79 -3.34
C ARG A 57 17.72 12.62 -3.80
N GLU A 58 18.07 11.47 -4.36
CA GLU A 58 19.39 11.20 -4.93
C GLU A 58 19.59 11.90 -6.29
N HIS A 59 18.52 12.13 -7.05
CA HIS A 59 18.58 12.73 -8.40
C HIS A 59 18.26 14.23 -8.45
N GLY A 60 18.06 14.90 -7.30
CA GLY A 60 17.95 16.36 -7.22
C GLY A 60 16.73 16.97 -7.91
N GLU A 61 15.67 16.19 -8.13
CA GLU A 61 14.38 16.73 -8.60
C GLU A 61 13.58 17.24 -7.40
N GLU A 62 13.90 18.46 -6.94
CA GLU A 62 13.01 19.25 -6.07
C GLU A 62 11.70 19.60 -6.81
#